data_AF-A0A9N9C450-F1
#
_entry.id   AF-A0A9N9C450-F1
#
_cell.length_a   1.000
_cell.length_b   1.000
_cell.length_c   1.000
_cell.angle_alpha   90.00
_cell.angle_beta   90.00
_cell.angle_gamma   90.00
#
_symmetry.space_group_name_H-M   'P 1'
#
loop_
_entity.id
_entity.type
_entity.pdbx_description
1 polymer ?
#
loop_
_entity_poly.entity_id
_entity_poly.type
_entity_poly.pdbx_seq_one_letter_code
_entity_poly.pdbx_strand_id
1 'polypeptide(L)'
;MPPKTAEKKPATTGGKAPATKVPSEKKKQTAPGDKVKKRKLRKETYSSYIYKVLKQVHPDTGISNKAMSIMNSFVNDIFERIAVEASKLAAYNKRSTISSREIQTAVRLILPGELAKHAVSEGTKASNTLRPYLAAVRSTLTAVLCLENFSSQVVERHNKPEVEARSSPEIVLNPLTISRHENEKVLIEPSINSIRISIKIKQADDIESILCHKFTRFMMLRAENFIILRRKPIAGYDISFLITNFHMEQMYKHKLVDFIIQFMEEVDKEISEMKLSLNARARIVAESYLSQFA
;
A
#
# COMPACT_ATOMS: atom_id res chain seq x y z
N MET A 1 -29.70 48.17 -12.39
CA MET A 1 -29.73 49.14 -11.27
C MET A 1 -30.20 48.44 -9.99
N PRO A 2 -29.81 48.94 -8.79
CA PRO A 2 -29.95 48.19 -7.53
C PRO A 2 -31.32 48.33 -6.84
N PRO A 3 -31.66 47.45 -5.87
CA PRO A 3 -32.77 47.65 -4.93
C PRO A 3 -32.48 48.80 -3.94
N LYS A 4 -33.54 49.34 -3.32
CA LYS A 4 -33.52 50.55 -2.47
C LYS A 4 -33.07 50.29 -1.02
N THR A 5 -32.56 51.34 -0.38
CA THR A 5 -32.23 51.41 1.07
C THR A 5 -33.12 52.38 1.85
N ALA A 6 -33.52 51.99 3.06
CA ALA A 6 -33.93 52.81 4.21
C ALA A 6 -33.72 51.94 5.48
N GLU A 7 -33.06 52.34 6.57
CA GLU A 7 -33.40 53.40 7.56
C GLU A 7 -34.74 53.16 8.30
N LYS A 8 -34.88 53.29 9.63
CA LYS A 8 -33.98 53.89 10.66
C LYS A 8 -34.24 53.35 12.10
N LYS A 9 -33.36 53.71 13.05
CA LYS A 9 -33.50 53.66 14.55
C LYS A 9 -34.45 54.80 15.06
N PRO A 10 -34.86 54.98 16.35
CA PRO A 10 -34.20 54.66 17.65
C PRO A 10 -35.18 53.94 18.67
N ALA A 11 -35.18 54.03 20.04
CA ALA A 11 -34.50 54.90 21.02
C ALA A 11 -34.40 54.36 22.49
N THR A 12 -33.54 55.03 23.26
CA THR A 12 -33.50 55.41 24.72
C THR A 12 -34.61 54.97 25.71
N THR A 13 -34.40 54.80 27.03
CA THR A 13 -33.44 55.36 28.04
C THR A 13 -32.95 54.24 29.04
N GLY A 14 -32.17 54.43 30.13
CA GLY A 14 -31.37 55.55 30.67
C GLY A 14 -31.64 55.88 32.17
N GLY A 15 -30.63 55.79 33.08
CA GLY A 15 -30.77 56.07 34.54
C GLY A 15 -29.44 56.18 35.33
N LYS A 16 -29.42 56.95 36.44
CA LYS A 16 -28.22 57.50 37.13
C LYS A 16 -27.42 56.58 38.08
N ALA A 17 -26.09 56.64 37.94
CA ALA A 17 -25.01 56.98 38.93
C ALA A 17 -24.91 56.37 40.37
N PRO A 18 -23.70 56.33 41.01
CA PRO A 18 -23.38 55.40 42.13
C PRO A 18 -22.85 56.03 43.45
N ALA A 19 -22.65 55.21 44.50
CA ALA A 19 -21.91 55.60 45.73
C ALA A 19 -21.17 54.44 46.46
N THR A 20 -19.89 54.68 46.83
CA THR A 20 -19.08 54.21 47.99
C THR A 20 -19.19 52.75 48.54
N LYS A 21 -18.10 51.94 48.55
CA LYS A 21 -16.96 51.90 49.55
C LYS A 21 -17.40 51.44 50.96
N VAL A 22 -16.73 50.60 51.76
CA VAL A 22 -15.38 49.92 51.84
C VAL A 22 -15.53 48.66 52.78
N PRO A 23 -14.53 47.81 53.19
CA PRO A 23 -13.06 47.85 53.07
C PRO A 23 -12.39 46.55 52.49
N SER A 24 -11.71 45.72 53.30
CA SER A 24 -10.66 44.76 52.89
C SER A 24 -10.23 43.74 53.95
N GLU A 25 -9.78 42.53 53.56
CA GLU A 25 -8.56 41.95 54.17
C GLU A 25 -7.77 40.96 53.27
N LYS A 26 -6.58 40.59 53.75
CA LYS A 26 -5.45 39.89 53.08
C LYS A 26 -5.82 38.43 52.66
N LYS A 27 -5.12 37.72 51.76
CA LYS A 27 -3.66 37.55 51.61
C LYS A 27 -3.32 37.00 50.21
N LYS A 28 -2.10 37.25 49.71
CA LYS A 28 -1.59 36.73 48.41
C LYS A 28 -0.41 35.78 48.66
N GLN A 29 -0.51 34.52 48.26
CA GLN A 29 0.58 33.54 48.22
C GLN A 29 0.42 32.61 47.01
N THR A 30 1.54 32.02 46.58
CA THR A 30 1.71 31.42 45.24
C THR A 30 2.07 29.93 45.29
N ALA A 31 1.43 29.12 44.44
CA ALA A 31 1.95 27.82 44.01
C ALA A 31 1.47 27.53 42.56
N PRO A 32 2.29 26.88 41.70
CA PRO A 32 1.95 26.63 40.31
C PRO A 32 1.07 25.37 40.14
N GLY A 33 0.38 25.26 39.01
CA GLY A 33 -0.49 24.12 38.72
C GLY A 33 -0.97 24.12 37.27
N ASP A 34 -0.08 23.73 36.36
CA ASP A 34 -0.37 23.67 34.92
C ASP A 34 -1.53 22.70 34.61
N LYS A 35 -2.72 23.25 34.36
CA LYS A 35 -3.87 22.49 33.86
C LYS A 35 -3.72 22.25 32.37
N VAL A 36 -2.68 21.49 32.00
CA VAL A 36 -2.52 20.90 30.66
C VAL A 36 -3.83 20.23 30.29
N LYS A 37 -4.51 20.77 29.27
CA LYS A 37 -5.73 20.18 28.72
C LYS A 37 -5.38 18.79 28.19
N LYS A 38 -5.64 17.74 28.97
CA LYS A 38 -5.42 16.34 28.55
C LYS A 38 -6.08 16.15 27.19
N ARG A 39 -5.24 16.06 26.15
CA ARG A 39 -5.64 15.78 24.76
C ARG A 39 -6.50 14.52 24.81
N LYS A 40 -7.82 14.68 24.61
CA LYS A 40 -8.77 13.55 24.69
C LYS A 40 -8.22 12.44 23.81
N LEU A 41 -8.02 11.25 24.38
CA LEU A 41 -7.74 10.07 23.57
C LEU A 41 -8.85 9.98 22.52
N ARG A 42 -8.46 9.96 21.25
CA ARG A 42 -9.39 9.77 20.14
C ARG A 42 -9.96 8.37 20.33
N LYS A 43 -11.19 8.26 20.81
CA LYS A 43 -11.90 6.98 20.81
C LYS A 43 -11.88 6.46 19.37
N GLU A 44 -11.25 5.31 19.17
CA GLU A 44 -11.24 4.69 17.86
C GLU A 44 -12.65 4.16 17.59
N THR A 45 -13.22 4.59 16.47
CA THR A 45 -14.59 4.25 16.09
C THR A 45 -14.58 3.61 14.72
N TYR A 46 -15.18 2.42 14.64
CA TYR A 46 -15.28 1.65 13.42
C TYR A 46 -16.36 2.20 12.47
N SER A 47 -17.06 3.28 12.84
CA SER A 47 -18.24 3.79 12.14
C SER A 47 -18.04 4.07 10.65
N SER A 48 -16.86 4.53 10.23
CA SER A 48 -16.56 4.71 8.79
C SER A 48 -16.43 3.36 8.05
N TYR A 49 -15.82 2.36 8.68
CA TYR A 49 -15.67 1.02 8.12
C TYR A 49 -17.00 0.26 8.10
N ILE A 50 -17.79 0.35 9.19
CA ILE A 50 -19.15 -0.20 9.27
C ILE A 50 -20.03 0.39 8.16
N TYR A 51 -19.95 1.71 7.91
CA TYR A 51 -20.70 2.35 6.82
C TYR A 51 -20.24 1.87 5.43
N LYS A 52 -18.93 1.73 5.20
CA LYS A 52 -18.38 1.21 3.93
C LYS A 52 -18.84 -0.23 3.66
N VAL A 53 -18.75 -1.12 4.66
CA VAL A 53 -19.20 -2.51 4.55
C VAL A 53 -20.71 -2.58 4.33
N LEU A 54 -21.51 -1.77 5.04
CA LEU A 54 -22.95 -1.69 4.83
C LEU A 54 -23.29 -1.32 3.38
N LYS A 55 -22.62 -0.32 2.80
CA LYS A 55 -22.85 0.08 1.40
C LYS A 55 -22.31 -0.90 0.36
N GLN A 56 -21.36 -1.77 0.73
CA GLN A 56 -20.90 -2.87 -0.12
C GLN A 56 -21.90 -4.04 -0.16
N VAL A 57 -22.65 -4.29 0.92
CA VAL A 57 -23.63 -5.39 1.01
C VAL A 57 -25.04 -4.94 0.63
N HIS A 58 -25.45 -3.74 1.03
CA HIS A 58 -26.78 -3.17 0.79
C HIS A 58 -26.68 -1.69 0.38
N PRO A 59 -26.48 -1.38 -0.93
CA PRO A 59 -26.28 -0.02 -1.43
C PRO A 59 -27.37 0.97 -1.03
N ASP A 60 -28.63 0.55 -0.99
CA ASP A 60 -29.79 1.43 -0.73
C ASP A 60 -30.13 1.57 0.77
N THR A 61 -29.55 0.72 1.63
CA THR A 61 -29.85 0.72 3.07
C THR A 61 -29.08 1.82 3.82
N GLY A 62 -29.72 2.44 4.81
CA GLY A 62 -29.11 3.38 5.75
C GLY A 62 -29.05 2.81 7.17
N ILE A 63 -28.14 3.33 8.00
CA ILE A 63 -27.99 2.95 9.42
C ILE A 63 -28.21 4.17 10.32
N SER A 64 -29.01 4.02 11.37
CA SER A 64 -29.26 5.10 12.33
C SER A 64 -28.08 5.28 13.30
N ASN A 65 -27.93 6.47 13.88
CA ASN A 65 -26.86 6.75 14.85
C ASN A 65 -26.89 5.79 16.06
N LYS A 66 -28.08 5.35 16.50
CA LYS A 66 -28.24 4.37 17.58
C LYS A 66 -27.74 2.98 17.15
N ALA A 67 -28.12 2.52 15.96
CA ALA A 67 -27.64 1.25 15.42
C ALA A 67 -26.12 1.27 15.14
N MET A 68 -25.59 2.39 14.64
CA MET A 68 -24.15 2.60 14.43
C MET A 68 -23.37 2.50 15.75
N SER A 69 -23.91 3.03 16.86
CA SER A 69 -23.30 2.90 18.18
C SER A 69 -23.31 1.45 18.69
N ILE A 70 -24.37 0.69 18.43
CA ILE A 70 -24.47 -0.74 18.80
C ILE A 70 -23.45 -1.56 17.98
N MET A 71 -23.40 -1.37 16.66
CA MET A 71 -22.43 -2.03 15.78
C MET A 71 -20.99 -1.71 16.16
N ASN A 72 -20.69 -0.46 16.53
CA ASN A 72 -19.36 -0.08 17.01
C ASN A 72 -18.99 -0.81 18.31
N SER A 73 -19.92 -0.94 19.26
CA SER A 73 -19.68 -1.68 20.50
C SER A 73 -19.48 -3.18 20.25
N PHE A 74 -20.28 -3.79 19.37
CA PHE A 74 -20.15 -5.20 18.98
C PHE A 74 -18.79 -5.50 18.34
N VAL A 75 -18.28 -4.63 17.47
CA VAL A 75 -16.94 -4.81 16.86
C VAL A 75 -15.82 -4.75 17.92
N ASN A 76 -15.95 -3.92 18.96
CA ASN A 76 -14.98 -3.87 20.05
C ASN A 76 -15.04 -5.13 20.94
N ASP A 77 -16.24 -5.60 21.30
CA ASP A 77 -16.44 -6.84 22.06
C ASP A 77 -15.86 -8.07 21.34
N ILE A 78 -16.10 -8.21 20.03
CA ILE A 78 -15.50 -9.28 19.21
C ILE A 78 -13.98 -9.13 19.11
N PHE A 79 -13.45 -7.91 18.96
CA PHE A 79 -12.01 -7.66 18.95
C PHE A 79 -11.33 -8.04 20.28
N GLU A 80 -11.88 -7.62 21.41
CA GLU A 80 -11.34 -7.93 22.74
C GLU A 80 -11.35 -9.44 23.01
N ARG A 81 -12.44 -10.16 22.65
CA ARG A 81 -12.49 -11.63 22.73
C ARG A 81 -11.40 -12.29 21.89
N ILE A 82 -11.22 -11.87 20.63
CA ILE A 82 -10.19 -12.43 19.74
C ILE A 82 -8.78 -12.16 20.29
N ALA A 83 -8.53 -10.97 20.81
CA ALA A 83 -7.25 -10.62 21.42
C ALA A 83 -6.95 -11.47 22.67
N VAL A 84 -7.95 -11.70 23.54
CA VAL A 84 -7.81 -12.54 24.74
C VAL A 84 -7.51 -14.00 24.38
N GLU A 85 -8.25 -14.61 23.45
CA GLU A 85 -7.99 -16.01 23.04
C GLU A 85 -6.68 -16.16 22.27
N ALA A 86 -6.32 -15.22 21.39
CA ALA A 86 -5.03 -15.24 20.69
C ALA A 86 -3.86 -15.09 21.67
N SER A 87 -4.01 -14.26 22.72
CA SER A 87 -3.02 -14.11 23.80
C SER A 87 -2.86 -15.38 24.62
N LYS A 88 -3.97 -16.06 24.98
CA LYS A 88 -3.93 -17.38 25.66
C LYS A 88 -3.20 -18.41 24.82
N LEU A 89 -3.52 -18.50 23.51
CA LEU A 89 -2.89 -19.44 22.58
C LEU A 89 -1.37 -19.21 22.44
N ALA A 90 -0.94 -17.94 22.37
CA ALA A 90 0.48 -17.60 22.35
C ALA A 90 1.19 -18.02 23.66
N ALA A 91 0.55 -17.79 24.81
CA ALA A 91 1.07 -18.22 26.12
C ALA A 91 1.19 -19.75 26.25
N TYR A 92 0.19 -20.52 25.79
CA TYR A 92 0.26 -21.98 25.73
C TYR A 92 1.42 -22.46 24.84
N ASN A 93 1.66 -21.79 23.70
CA ASN A 93 2.80 -22.05 22.82
C ASN A 93 4.15 -21.55 23.38
N LYS A 94 4.18 -20.97 24.59
CA LYS A 94 5.35 -20.33 25.23
C LYS A 94 6.00 -19.24 24.35
N ARG A 95 5.20 -18.52 23.56
CA ARG A 95 5.64 -17.44 22.67
C ARG A 95 5.18 -16.08 23.18
N SER A 96 6.11 -15.13 23.25
CA SER A 96 5.82 -13.72 23.54
C SER A 96 5.12 -12.99 22.39
N THR A 97 5.13 -13.57 21.19
CA THR A 97 4.66 -12.94 19.95
C THR A 97 3.48 -13.72 19.39
N ILE A 98 2.32 -13.06 19.29
CA ILE A 98 1.13 -13.59 18.62
C ILE A 98 1.41 -13.64 17.10
N SER A 99 1.28 -14.82 16.48
CA SER A 99 1.38 -14.96 15.02
C SER A 99 -0.01 -15.02 14.37
N SER A 100 -0.04 -14.98 13.03
CA SER A 100 -1.27 -15.16 12.27
C SER A 100 -1.97 -16.48 12.58
N ARG A 101 -1.22 -17.52 12.98
CA ARG A 101 -1.77 -18.83 13.39
C ARG A 101 -2.61 -18.73 14.65
N GLU A 102 -2.12 -18.12 15.72
CA GLU A 102 -2.88 -17.94 16.97
C GLU A 102 -4.15 -17.12 16.72
N ILE A 103 -4.09 -16.07 15.88
CA ILE A 103 -5.25 -15.26 15.49
C ILE A 103 -6.27 -16.09 14.69
N GLN A 104 -5.82 -16.86 13.68
CA GLN A 104 -6.71 -17.71 12.88
C GLN A 104 -7.38 -18.80 13.72
N THR A 105 -6.70 -19.36 14.73
CA THR A 105 -7.31 -20.30 15.68
C THR A 105 -8.29 -19.60 16.62
N ALA A 106 -7.95 -18.43 17.17
CA ALA A 106 -8.87 -17.65 18.03
C ALA A 106 -10.19 -17.29 17.31
N VAL A 107 -10.11 -16.85 16.05
CA VAL A 107 -11.29 -16.56 15.22
C VAL A 107 -12.18 -17.80 15.02
N ARG A 108 -11.58 -18.99 14.89
CA ARG A 108 -12.30 -20.28 14.77
C ARG A 108 -12.89 -20.79 16.09
N LEU A 109 -12.42 -20.31 17.24
CA LEU A 109 -13.00 -20.61 18.56
C LEU A 109 -14.18 -19.68 18.90
N ILE A 110 -14.17 -18.46 18.38
CA ILE A 110 -15.15 -17.41 18.73
C ILE A 110 -16.31 -17.32 17.74
N LEU A 111 -16.09 -17.60 16.45
CA LEU A 111 -17.14 -17.56 15.42
C LEU A 111 -17.58 -18.98 15.01
N PRO A 112 -18.89 -19.24 14.83
CA PRO A 112 -19.37 -20.56 14.45
C PRO A 112 -19.22 -20.83 12.95
N GLY A 113 -18.80 -22.06 12.61
CA GLY A 113 -18.93 -22.63 11.25
C GLY A 113 -18.41 -21.75 10.11
N GLU A 114 -19.27 -21.46 9.14
CA GLU A 114 -18.92 -20.67 7.95
C GLU A 114 -18.48 -19.23 8.27
N LEU A 115 -18.97 -18.62 9.36
CA LEU A 115 -18.55 -17.27 9.75
C LEU A 115 -17.06 -17.22 10.10
N ALA A 116 -16.51 -18.26 10.73
CA ALA A 116 -15.08 -18.37 10.98
C ALA A 116 -14.28 -18.55 9.68
N LYS A 117 -14.78 -19.33 8.72
CA LYS A 117 -14.13 -19.51 7.41
C LYS A 117 -14.07 -18.19 6.64
N HIS A 118 -15.20 -17.46 6.58
CA HIS A 118 -15.28 -16.15 5.93
C HIS A 118 -14.37 -15.13 6.62
N ALA A 119 -14.41 -15.02 7.95
CA ALA A 119 -13.56 -14.10 8.70
C ALA A 119 -12.04 -14.37 8.49
N VAL A 120 -11.62 -15.65 8.49
CA VAL A 120 -10.23 -16.03 8.18
C VAL A 120 -9.87 -15.73 6.72
N SER A 121 -10.80 -15.94 5.78
CA SER A 121 -10.60 -15.62 4.35
C SER A 121 -10.42 -14.11 4.13
N GLU A 122 -11.32 -13.27 4.64
CA GLU A 122 -11.22 -11.81 4.52
C GLU A 122 -10.01 -11.24 5.27
N GLY A 123 -9.68 -11.76 6.47
CA GLY A 123 -8.46 -11.38 7.19
C GLY A 123 -7.18 -11.72 6.41
N THR A 124 -7.16 -12.87 5.71
CA THR A 124 -6.03 -13.27 4.85
C THR A 124 -5.95 -12.40 3.60
N LYS A 125 -7.08 -12.05 2.98
CA LYS A 125 -7.13 -11.10 1.84
C LYS A 125 -6.66 -9.70 2.24
N ALA A 126 -7.08 -9.20 3.41
CA ALA A 126 -6.69 -7.89 3.92
C ALA A 126 -5.19 -7.81 4.27
N SER A 127 -4.61 -8.92 4.75
CA SER A 127 -3.17 -9.05 4.96
C SER A 127 -2.38 -9.12 3.64
N ASN A 128 -2.98 -9.62 2.56
CA ASN A 128 -2.30 -9.76 1.26
C ASN A 128 -2.26 -8.46 0.45
N THR A 129 -1.29 -7.61 0.80
CA THR A 129 -0.99 -6.33 0.13
C THR A 129 -0.55 -6.44 -1.34
N LEU A 130 -0.29 -7.65 -1.88
CA LEU A 130 0.12 -7.83 -3.28
C LEU A 130 -0.98 -7.42 -4.26
N ARG A 131 -2.24 -7.82 -4.01
CA ARG A 131 -3.34 -7.59 -4.96
C ARG A 131 -3.68 -6.09 -5.15
N PRO A 132 -3.77 -5.27 -4.09
CA PRO A 132 -3.90 -3.81 -4.25
C PRO A 132 -2.70 -3.16 -4.96
N TYR A 133 -1.48 -3.65 -4.69
CA TYR A 133 -0.26 -3.16 -5.32
C TYR A 133 -0.23 -3.44 -6.83
N LEU A 134 -0.45 -4.69 -7.25
CA LEU A 134 -0.54 -5.07 -8.66
C LEU A 134 -1.71 -4.37 -9.37
N ALA A 135 -2.84 -4.12 -8.69
CA ALA A 135 -3.94 -3.33 -9.24
C ALA A 135 -3.53 -1.87 -9.49
N ALA A 136 -2.82 -1.22 -8.55
CA ALA A 136 -2.31 0.12 -8.72
C ALA A 136 -1.31 0.21 -9.89
N VAL A 137 -0.34 -0.73 -9.96
CA VAL A 137 0.60 -0.83 -11.08
C VAL A 137 -0.14 -1.03 -12.41
N ARG A 138 -1.12 -1.94 -12.47
CA ARG A 138 -1.94 -2.20 -13.67
C ARG A 138 -2.67 -0.94 -14.14
N SER A 139 -3.34 -0.22 -13.24
CA SER A 139 -4.04 1.02 -13.58
C SER A 139 -3.07 2.11 -14.07
N THR A 140 -1.92 2.28 -13.40
CA THR A 140 -0.92 3.25 -13.83
C THR A 140 -0.32 2.90 -15.18
N LEU A 141 0.08 1.64 -15.42
CA LEU A 141 0.57 1.19 -16.73
C LEU A 141 -0.49 1.36 -17.84
N THR A 142 -1.76 1.11 -17.53
CA THR A 142 -2.87 1.30 -18.49
C THR A 142 -3.07 2.78 -18.85
N ALA A 143 -2.90 3.70 -17.90
CA ALA A 143 -2.92 5.14 -18.18
C ALA A 143 -1.66 5.63 -18.91
N VAL A 144 -0.50 5.07 -18.57
CA VAL A 144 0.82 5.51 -19.06
C VAL A 144 1.16 4.97 -20.45
N LEU A 145 0.74 3.75 -20.83
CA LEU A 145 0.99 3.15 -22.16
C LEU A 145 0.11 3.78 -23.25
N CYS A 146 0.26 5.08 -23.49
CA CYS A 146 -0.33 5.84 -24.58
C CYS A 146 0.83 6.42 -25.41
N LEU A 147 1.60 5.52 -26.04
CA LEU A 147 2.79 5.88 -26.81
C LEU A 147 2.44 6.24 -28.24
N GLU A 148 3.08 7.29 -28.76
CA GLU A 148 2.99 7.75 -30.13
C GLU A 148 4.38 7.76 -30.80
N ASN A 149 4.43 7.64 -32.13
CA ASN A 149 5.69 7.72 -32.86
C ASN A 149 6.21 9.17 -32.87
N PHE A 150 7.43 9.39 -32.40
CA PHE A 150 8.03 10.73 -32.29
C PHE A 150 9.47 10.74 -32.81
N SER A 151 9.77 11.68 -33.70
CA SER A 151 11.10 11.92 -34.26
C SER A 151 11.91 12.84 -33.36
N SER A 152 13.19 12.53 -33.14
CA SER A 152 14.02 13.28 -32.19
C SER A 152 14.28 14.71 -32.67
N GLN A 153 14.08 15.69 -31.80
CA GLN A 153 14.30 17.11 -32.10
C GLN A 153 15.79 17.47 -32.25
N VAL A 154 16.68 16.68 -31.63
CA VAL A 154 18.12 17.00 -31.51
C VAL A 154 18.94 16.46 -32.69
N VAL A 155 18.50 15.41 -33.37
CA VAL A 155 19.24 14.79 -34.48
C VAL A 155 18.29 14.41 -35.61
N GLU A 156 18.48 15.00 -36.79
CA GLU A 156 17.64 14.74 -37.96
C GLU A 156 17.53 13.23 -38.28
N ARG A 157 16.35 12.80 -38.72
CA ARG A 157 16.02 11.41 -39.16
C ARG A 157 16.24 10.31 -38.12
N HIS A 158 16.48 10.65 -36.85
CA HIS A 158 16.58 9.66 -35.78
C HIS A 158 15.26 9.56 -35.00
N ASN A 159 14.80 8.33 -34.76
CA ASN A 159 13.87 8.01 -33.67
C ASN A 159 14.67 7.29 -32.58
N LYS A 160 14.54 7.76 -31.33
CA LYS A 160 15.21 7.23 -30.14
C LYS A 160 14.21 7.25 -28.98
N PRO A 161 14.25 6.28 -28.05
CA PRO A 161 13.41 6.32 -26.85
C PRO A 161 13.80 7.51 -25.97
N GLU A 162 12.97 8.56 -25.92
CA GLU A 162 13.28 9.80 -25.20
C GLU A 162 13.39 9.59 -23.67
N VAL A 163 12.83 8.52 -23.11
CA VAL A 163 13.05 8.13 -21.69
C VAL A 163 14.49 7.68 -21.38
N GLU A 164 15.21 7.16 -22.38
CA GLU A 164 16.65 6.87 -22.31
C GLU A 164 17.49 8.07 -22.70
N ALA A 165 17.15 8.75 -23.79
CA ALA A 165 17.93 9.86 -24.34
C ALA A 165 17.87 11.12 -23.46
N ARG A 166 16.70 11.43 -22.89
CA ARG A 166 16.41 12.62 -22.06
C ARG A 166 16.87 13.94 -22.70
N SER A 167 16.87 13.98 -24.03
CA SER A 167 17.27 15.13 -24.87
C SER A 167 16.36 16.33 -24.66
N SER A 168 15.06 16.06 -24.66
CA SER A 168 13.97 17.02 -24.56
C SER A 168 13.22 16.81 -23.24
N PRO A 169 13.47 17.61 -22.19
CA PRO A 169 12.80 17.43 -20.90
C PRO A 169 11.28 17.65 -20.96
N GLU A 170 10.79 18.44 -21.93
CA GLU A 170 9.37 18.68 -22.18
C GLU A 170 8.59 17.44 -22.66
N ILE A 171 9.30 16.39 -23.09
CA ILE A 171 8.74 15.12 -23.57
C ILE A 171 8.71 14.05 -22.46
N VAL A 172 9.54 14.20 -21.42
CA VAL A 172 9.65 13.25 -20.32
C VAL A 172 8.61 13.61 -19.25
N LEU A 173 7.67 12.71 -18.99
CA LEU A 173 6.64 12.94 -17.98
C LEU A 173 7.15 12.61 -16.58
N ASN A 174 6.47 13.14 -15.56
CA ASN A 174 6.80 12.94 -14.15
C ASN A 174 6.94 11.44 -13.80
N PRO A 175 8.11 10.98 -13.31
CA PRO A 175 8.29 9.60 -12.86
C PRO A 175 7.37 9.24 -11.69
N LEU A 176 6.74 8.07 -11.79
CA LEU A 176 5.83 7.53 -10.78
C LEU A 176 6.47 6.35 -10.07
N THR A 177 6.59 6.41 -8.74
CA THR A 177 7.00 5.25 -7.93
C THR A 177 5.80 4.69 -7.19
N ILE A 178 5.58 3.38 -7.35
CA ILE A 178 4.56 2.62 -6.64
C ILE A 178 5.32 1.62 -5.77
N SER A 179 5.13 1.67 -4.45
CA SER A 179 5.82 0.80 -3.49
C SER A 179 4.83 0.06 -2.61
N ARG A 180 5.04 -1.25 -2.45
CA ARG A 180 4.37 -2.06 -1.44
C ARG A 180 5.17 -2.07 -0.13
N HIS A 181 6.49 -2.15 -0.25
CA HIS A 181 7.47 -2.12 0.83
C HIS A 181 8.75 -1.41 0.35
N GLU A 182 9.67 -1.04 1.26
CA GLU A 182 10.97 -0.43 0.90
C GLU A 182 11.83 -1.35 -0.01
N ASN A 183 11.60 -2.66 0.11
CA ASN A 183 12.23 -3.71 -0.70
C ASN A 183 11.36 -4.24 -1.85
N GLU A 184 10.19 -3.67 -2.11
CA GLU A 184 9.29 -4.10 -3.19
C GLU A 184 8.58 -2.89 -3.82
N LYS A 185 9.09 -2.42 -4.96
CA LYS A 185 8.64 -1.19 -5.63
C LYS A 185 8.84 -1.23 -7.15
N VAL A 186 7.96 -0.56 -7.88
CA VAL A 186 8.11 -0.25 -9.32
C VAL A 186 8.34 1.26 -9.49
N LEU A 187 9.32 1.62 -10.31
CA LEU A 187 9.49 2.96 -10.89
C LEU A 187 9.02 2.92 -12.34
N ILE A 188 8.09 3.81 -12.69
CA ILE A 188 7.58 4.00 -14.04
C ILE A 188 8.00 5.40 -14.50
N GLU A 189 8.80 5.46 -15.57
CA GLU A 189 9.22 6.70 -16.21
C GLU A 189 8.56 6.78 -17.59
N PRO A 190 7.61 7.70 -17.82
CA PRO A 190 6.98 7.87 -19.13
C PRO A 190 7.67 8.93 -20.00
N SER A 191 7.54 8.77 -21.31
CA SER A 191 7.75 9.81 -22.32
C SER A 191 6.81 9.55 -23.50
N ILE A 192 6.71 10.47 -24.47
CA ILE A 192 5.74 10.37 -25.59
C ILE A 192 5.89 9.09 -26.44
N ASN A 193 7.13 8.63 -26.67
CA ASN A 193 7.42 7.49 -27.58
C ASN A 193 7.95 6.24 -26.85
N SER A 194 8.23 6.35 -25.55
CA SER A 194 8.82 5.26 -24.78
C SER A 194 8.56 5.35 -23.29
N ILE A 195 8.42 4.21 -22.62
CA ILE A 195 8.27 4.08 -21.17
C ILE A 195 9.31 3.11 -20.65
N ARG A 196 9.94 3.47 -19.54
CA ARG A 196 10.84 2.58 -18.78
C ARG A 196 10.18 2.16 -17.48
N ILE A 197 10.18 0.86 -17.21
CA ILE A 197 9.52 0.25 -16.04
C ILE A 197 10.58 -0.54 -15.30
N SER A 198 10.98 -0.08 -14.12
CA SER A 198 12.03 -0.73 -13.32
C SER A 198 11.46 -1.30 -12.04
N ILE A 199 11.76 -2.56 -11.77
CA ILE A 199 11.15 -3.34 -10.71
C ILE A 199 12.24 -3.74 -9.72
N LYS A 200 12.02 -3.40 -8.44
CA LYS A 200 12.77 -3.94 -7.31
C LYS A 200 11.97 -5.12 -6.76
N ILE A 201 12.53 -6.31 -6.91
CA ILE A 201 11.94 -7.59 -6.55
C ILE A 201 12.19 -7.82 -5.06
N LYS A 202 11.21 -8.44 -4.38
CA LYS A 202 11.30 -8.75 -2.96
C LYS A 202 12.44 -9.75 -2.71
N GLN A 203 13.30 -9.43 -1.76
CA GLN A 203 14.41 -10.26 -1.31
C GLN A 203 14.34 -10.32 0.23
N ALA A 204 14.08 -11.49 0.79
CA ALA A 204 13.98 -11.69 2.24
C ALA A 204 15.32 -12.11 2.87
N ASP A 205 16.07 -12.99 2.20
CA ASP A 205 17.36 -13.53 2.65
C ASP A 205 18.44 -13.34 1.56
N ASP A 206 19.73 -13.41 1.93
CA ASP A 206 20.86 -13.33 1.00
C ASP A 206 20.77 -14.37 -0.15
N ILE A 207 20.24 -15.55 0.14
CA ILE A 207 20.01 -16.61 -0.86
C ILE A 207 19.00 -16.14 -1.92
N GLU A 208 17.92 -15.45 -1.52
CA GLU A 208 16.96 -14.88 -2.47
C GLU A 208 17.56 -13.74 -3.28
N SER A 209 18.42 -12.90 -2.67
CA SER A 209 19.15 -11.86 -3.40
C SER A 209 20.07 -12.44 -4.48
N ILE A 210 20.83 -13.50 -4.15
CA ILE A 210 21.71 -14.20 -5.09
C ILE A 210 20.90 -14.90 -6.20
N LEU A 211 19.77 -15.54 -5.87
CA LEU A 211 18.88 -16.17 -6.85
C LEU A 211 18.22 -15.13 -7.77
N CYS A 212 17.68 -14.04 -7.22
CA CYS A 212 17.11 -12.91 -7.96
C CYS A 212 18.11 -12.33 -8.96
N HIS A 213 19.34 -12.01 -8.51
CA HIS A 213 20.39 -11.48 -9.38
C HIS A 213 20.82 -12.47 -10.48
N LYS A 214 20.89 -13.78 -10.19
CA LYS A 214 21.17 -14.81 -11.20
C LYS A 214 20.04 -14.92 -12.23
N PHE A 215 18.79 -14.91 -11.78
CA PHE A 215 17.59 -15.02 -12.62
C PHE A 215 17.40 -13.81 -13.54
N THR A 216 17.42 -12.59 -12.99
CA THR A 216 17.31 -11.35 -13.76
C THR A 216 18.44 -11.24 -14.79
N ARG A 217 19.69 -11.55 -14.40
CA ARG A 217 20.83 -11.60 -15.34
C ARG A 217 20.64 -12.66 -16.44
N PHE A 218 20.08 -13.84 -16.13
CA PHE A 218 19.78 -14.88 -17.12
C PHE A 218 18.75 -14.41 -18.17
N MET A 219 17.74 -13.64 -17.75
CA MET A 219 16.76 -13.03 -18.66
C MET A 219 17.38 -11.91 -19.50
N MET A 220 18.14 -11.01 -18.87
CA MET A 220 18.79 -9.87 -19.54
C MET A 220 19.78 -10.31 -20.64
N LEU A 221 20.46 -11.45 -20.44
CA LEU A 221 21.31 -12.09 -21.47
C LEU A 221 20.52 -12.62 -22.67
N ARG A 222 19.18 -12.66 -22.60
CA ARG A 222 18.24 -13.06 -23.66
C ARG A 222 17.27 -11.94 -24.06
N ALA A 223 17.59 -10.68 -23.75
CA ALA A 223 16.80 -9.51 -24.10
C ALA A 223 16.60 -9.31 -25.62
N GLU A 224 17.36 -10.02 -26.47
CA GLU A 224 17.14 -10.05 -27.92
C GLU A 224 15.89 -10.85 -28.31
N ASN A 225 15.54 -11.89 -27.53
CA ASN A 225 14.29 -12.63 -27.68
C ASN A 225 13.15 -11.96 -26.88
N PHE A 226 13.47 -11.41 -25.71
CA PHE A 226 12.54 -10.60 -24.90
C PHE A 226 12.63 -9.12 -25.28
N ILE A 227 12.11 -8.77 -26.46
CA ILE A 227 12.28 -7.46 -27.14
C ILE A 227 12.00 -6.24 -26.22
N ILE A 228 11.07 -6.36 -25.27
CA ILE A 228 10.71 -5.30 -24.31
C ILE A 228 11.65 -5.19 -23.08
N LEU A 229 12.69 -6.02 -22.97
CA LEU A 229 13.57 -6.11 -21.80
C LEU A 229 14.86 -5.29 -21.99
N ARG A 230 15.25 -4.52 -20.97
CA ARG A 230 16.48 -3.71 -21.00
C ARG A 230 17.70 -4.59 -20.67
N ARG A 231 18.75 -4.53 -21.50
CA ARG A 231 20.00 -5.31 -21.33
C ARG A 231 20.75 -5.06 -20.00
N LYS A 232 20.41 -3.99 -19.26
CA LYS A 232 20.86 -3.66 -17.91
C LYS A 232 19.72 -2.96 -17.14
N PRO A 233 19.53 -3.21 -15.82
CA PRO A 233 18.55 -2.46 -15.04
C PRO A 233 18.99 -1.01 -14.78
N ILE A 234 18.12 -0.23 -14.13
CA ILE A 234 18.51 1.03 -13.47
C ILE A 234 19.18 0.72 -12.12
N ALA A 235 20.13 1.54 -11.68
CA ALA A 235 20.71 1.44 -10.35
C ALA A 235 19.63 1.46 -9.25
N GLY A 236 19.70 0.52 -8.30
CA GLY A 236 18.72 0.36 -7.22
C GLY A 236 17.45 -0.43 -7.57
N TYR A 237 17.40 -1.04 -8.76
CA TYR A 237 16.34 -1.93 -9.25
C TYR A 237 16.98 -3.20 -9.85
N ASP A 238 16.27 -4.32 -9.79
CA ASP A 238 16.83 -5.63 -10.18
C ASP A 238 16.63 -5.92 -11.68
N ILE A 239 15.52 -5.45 -12.25
CA ILE A 239 15.19 -5.62 -13.67
C ILE A 239 14.47 -4.37 -14.22
N SER A 240 14.68 -4.08 -15.50
CA SER A 240 14.02 -2.97 -16.20
C SER A 240 13.49 -3.40 -17.56
N PHE A 241 12.27 -2.99 -17.88
CA PHE A 241 11.67 -3.06 -19.21
C PHE A 241 11.74 -1.70 -19.91
N LEU A 242 11.83 -1.72 -21.24
CA LEU A 242 11.79 -0.56 -22.11
C LEU A 242 10.78 -0.83 -23.23
N ILE A 243 9.67 -0.10 -23.22
CA ILE A 243 8.60 -0.20 -24.21
C ILE A 243 8.64 1.04 -25.10
N THR A 244 8.50 0.85 -26.41
CA THR A 244 8.54 1.90 -27.44
C THR A 244 7.24 1.92 -28.24
N ASN A 245 7.02 2.96 -29.06
CA ASN A 245 5.92 3.01 -30.03
C ASN A 245 5.90 1.78 -30.96
N PHE A 246 7.07 1.30 -31.42
CA PHE A 246 7.16 0.12 -32.28
C PHE A 246 6.64 -1.16 -31.59
N HIS A 247 6.87 -1.29 -30.28
CA HIS A 247 6.33 -2.41 -29.50
C HIS A 247 4.80 -2.30 -29.36
N MET A 248 4.26 -1.08 -29.42
CA MET A 248 2.82 -0.78 -29.37
C MET A 248 2.11 -0.90 -30.72
N GLU A 249 2.84 -0.73 -31.82
CA GLU A 249 2.37 -1.03 -33.19
C GLU A 249 2.28 -2.56 -33.42
N GLN A 250 3.19 -3.34 -32.82
CA GLN A 250 3.25 -4.80 -33.00
C GLN A 250 2.43 -5.61 -31.98
N MET A 251 2.19 -5.09 -30.76
CA MET A 251 1.55 -5.84 -29.68
C MET A 251 0.44 -5.04 -28.99
N TYR A 252 -0.69 -5.70 -28.70
CA TYR A 252 -1.82 -5.06 -28.03
C TYR A 252 -1.48 -4.56 -26.62
N LYS A 253 -1.85 -3.29 -26.34
CA LYS A 253 -1.67 -2.61 -25.04
C LYS A 253 -2.00 -3.47 -23.83
N HIS A 254 -3.17 -4.11 -23.86
CA HIS A 254 -3.65 -4.92 -22.74
C HIS A 254 -2.76 -6.16 -22.51
N LYS A 255 -2.23 -6.78 -23.57
CA LYS A 255 -1.31 -7.94 -23.45
C LYS A 255 0.06 -7.54 -22.89
N LEU A 256 0.58 -6.36 -23.21
CA LEU A 256 1.80 -5.85 -22.58
C LEU A 256 1.60 -5.58 -21.08
N VAL A 257 0.46 -4.97 -20.70
CA VAL A 257 0.10 -4.78 -19.28
C VAL A 257 -0.10 -6.11 -18.56
N ASP A 258 -0.82 -7.06 -19.19
CA ASP A 258 -1.04 -8.40 -18.64
C ASP A 258 0.29 -9.13 -18.41
N PHE A 259 1.20 -9.11 -19.39
CA PHE A 259 2.53 -9.72 -19.28
C PHE A 259 3.35 -9.15 -18.11
N ILE A 260 3.40 -7.82 -17.95
CA ILE A 260 4.18 -7.20 -16.86
C ILE A 260 3.61 -7.57 -15.49
N ILE A 261 2.28 -7.59 -15.36
CA ILE A 261 1.62 -7.96 -14.09
C ILE A 261 1.78 -9.47 -13.81
N GLN A 262 1.69 -10.33 -14.83
CA GLN A 262 1.94 -11.76 -14.70
C GLN A 262 3.39 -12.02 -14.27
N PHE A 263 4.36 -11.37 -14.92
CA PHE A 263 5.78 -11.42 -14.57
C PHE A 263 6.02 -11.01 -13.10
N MET A 264 5.39 -9.93 -12.64
CA MET A 264 5.47 -9.52 -11.23
C MET A 264 4.87 -10.52 -10.25
N GLU A 265 3.90 -11.36 -10.65
CA GLU A 265 3.32 -12.40 -9.80
C GLU A 265 4.08 -13.73 -9.87
N GLU A 266 4.74 -14.03 -10.99
CA GLU A 266 5.48 -15.27 -11.21
C GLU A 266 6.90 -15.25 -10.65
N VAL A 267 7.61 -14.11 -10.71
CA VAL A 267 8.99 -13.98 -10.23
C VAL A 267 9.14 -14.33 -8.74
N ASP A 268 8.24 -13.85 -7.89
CA ASP A 268 8.23 -14.16 -6.45
C ASP A 268 8.03 -15.68 -6.20
N LYS A 269 7.28 -16.37 -7.07
CA LYS A 269 7.05 -17.82 -7.00
C LYS A 269 8.28 -18.59 -7.47
N GLU A 270 8.81 -18.25 -8.65
CA GLU A 270 10.00 -18.86 -9.25
C GLU A 270 11.23 -18.75 -8.33
N ILE A 271 11.45 -17.59 -7.69
CA ILE A 271 12.53 -17.42 -6.69
C ILE A 271 12.29 -18.30 -5.46
N SER A 272 11.05 -18.42 -5.00
CA SER A 272 10.68 -19.30 -3.88
C SER A 272 10.89 -20.78 -4.22
N GLU A 273 10.54 -21.20 -5.43
CA GLU A 273 10.71 -22.59 -5.90
C GLU A 273 12.18 -22.94 -6.15
N MET A 274 12.97 -22.03 -6.72
CA MET A 274 14.44 -22.17 -6.80
C MET A 274 15.07 -22.33 -5.42
N LYS A 275 14.65 -21.52 -4.43
CA LYS A 275 15.13 -21.60 -3.03
C LYS A 275 14.78 -22.95 -2.39
N LEU A 276 13.55 -23.44 -2.59
CA LEU A 276 13.12 -24.75 -2.11
C LEU A 276 13.90 -25.90 -2.79
N SER A 277 14.13 -25.83 -4.11
CA SER A 277 14.91 -26.83 -4.85
C SER A 277 16.37 -26.85 -4.40
N LEU A 278 16.97 -25.69 -4.15
CA LEU A 278 18.34 -25.56 -3.62
C LEU A 278 18.46 -26.23 -2.24
N ASN A 279 17.55 -25.91 -1.32
CA ASN A 279 17.53 -26.48 0.03
C ASN A 279 17.30 -28.00 0.04
N ALA A 280 16.43 -28.51 -0.84
CA ALA A 280 16.20 -29.94 -0.99
C ALA A 280 17.45 -30.68 -1.51
N ARG A 281 18.11 -30.15 -2.55
CA ARG A 281 19.36 -30.72 -3.08
C ARG A 281 20.50 -30.67 -2.06
N ALA A 282 20.63 -29.57 -1.32
CA ALA A 282 21.64 -29.43 -0.28
C ALA A 282 21.50 -30.50 0.82
N ARG A 283 20.26 -30.83 1.22
CA ARG A 283 19.99 -31.93 2.15
C ARG A 283 20.40 -33.28 1.57
N ILE A 284 19.96 -33.61 0.35
CA ILE A 284 20.28 -34.90 -0.31
C ILE A 284 21.80 -35.09 -0.43
N VAL A 285 22.55 -34.04 -0.79
CA VAL A 285 24.02 -34.09 -0.87
C VAL A 285 24.65 -34.29 0.51
N ALA A 286 24.18 -33.62 1.56
CA ALA A 286 24.68 -33.81 2.92
C ALA A 286 24.41 -35.22 3.46
N GLU A 287 23.20 -35.75 3.26
CA GLU A 287 22.82 -37.12 3.62
C GLU A 287 23.67 -38.15 2.87
N SER A 288 23.84 -37.99 1.55
CA SER A 288 24.63 -38.88 0.68
C SER A 288 26.14 -38.82 0.93
N TYR A 289 26.64 -37.73 1.51
CA TYR A 289 28.03 -37.59 1.94
C TYR A 289 28.25 -38.25 3.30
N LEU A 290 27.37 -37.98 4.28
CA LEU A 290 27.47 -38.56 5.62
C LEU A 290 27.30 -40.10 5.61
N SER A 291 26.48 -40.64 4.69
CA SER A 291 26.35 -42.10 4.51
C SER A 291 27.59 -42.79 3.91
N GLN A 292 28.70 -42.08 3.68
CA GLN A 292 30.00 -42.66 3.32
C GLN A 292 30.94 -42.81 4.54
N PHE A 293 30.55 -42.31 5.71
CA PHE A 293 31.32 -42.32 6.96
C PHE A 293 30.57 -43.02 8.11
N ALA A 294 29.54 -43.81 7.79
CA ALA A 294 28.68 -44.54 8.72
C ALA A 294 28.56 -46.02 8.31
#